data_AF-A0A2E7VDR7-F1
#
_entry.id   AF-A0A2E7VDR7-F1
#
_cell.length_a   1.000
_cell.length_b   1.000
_cell.length_c   1.000
_cell.angle_alpha   90.00
_cell.angle_beta   90.00
_cell.angle_gamma   90.00
#
_symmetry.space_group_name_H-M   'P 1'
#
loop_
_entity.id
_entity.type
_entity.pdbx_description
1 polymer ?
#
loop_
_entity_poly.entity_id
_entity_poly.type
_entity_poly.pdbx_seq_one_letter_code
_entity_poly.pdbx_strand_id
1 'polypeptide(L)'
;MKVSYSYVKGRTSPHCITFVHRKRRYRRYFKTRIDAIKFQNEKRLEFGVKDPTVMENEAIFHVLSEIKEKLESIAGRTSALEYSFRQQEEILGSMRRPPKPRILKVSEAAKILRVSSRKVYYLLEKKVFTRYYLPHTSTTFIRVDEIEKVLDDGGVEEALLGNLKR
;
A
#
# COMPACT_ATOMS: atom_id res chain seq x y z
N MET A 1 -38.58 27.21 -31.25
CA MET A 1 -39.91 26.98 -30.65
C MET A 1 -40.11 27.98 -29.52
N LYS A 2 -41.12 28.87 -29.61
CA LYS A 2 -41.49 29.76 -28.49
C LYS A 2 -42.43 28.98 -27.56
N VAL A 3 -41.96 28.65 -26.36
CA VAL A 3 -42.77 27.99 -25.32
C VAL A 3 -43.06 29.01 -24.24
N SER A 4 -44.33 29.37 -24.09
CA SER A 4 -44.83 30.28 -23.04
C SER A 4 -45.25 29.48 -21.81
N TYR A 5 -44.73 29.85 -20.63
CA TYR A 5 -45.09 29.24 -19.35
C TYR A 5 -45.99 30.19 -18.54
N SER A 6 -47.16 29.71 -18.11
CA SER A 6 -48.05 30.43 -17.20
C SER A 6 -47.83 29.96 -15.76
N TYR A 7 -47.68 30.90 -14.83
CA TYR A 7 -47.59 30.63 -13.40
C TYR A 7 -49.00 30.48 -12.82
N VAL A 8 -49.56 29.27 -12.83
CA VAL A 8 -50.84 28.97 -12.18
C VAL A 8 -50.57 28.38 -10.80
N LYS A 9 -50.92 29.12 -9.74
CA LYS A 9 -50.78 28.70 -8.34
C LYS A 9 -51.61 27.42 -8.12
N GLY A 10 -50.95 26.29 -7.84
CA GLY A 10 -51.59 25.00 -7.58
C GLY A 10 -51.63 23.99 -8.74
N ARG A 11 -51.10 24.30 -9.94
CA ARG A 11 -50.86 23.30 -10.99
C ARG A 11 -49.36 23.10 -11.20
N THR A 12 -48.87 21.89 -10.94
CA THR A 12 -47.53 21.47 -11.35
C THR A 12 -47.52 21.27 -12.86
N SER A 13 -46.98 22.25 -13.61
CA SER A 13 -46.67 21.99 -15.01
C SER A 13 -45.64 20.85 -15.07
N PRO A 14 -45.63 20.02 -16.14
CA PRO A 14 -44.62 18.96 -16.32
C PRO A 14 -43.17 19.46 -16.34
N HIS A 15 -42.99 20.79 -16.39
CA HIS A 15 -41.72 21.49 -16.51
C HIS A 15 -41.36 22.28 -15.22
N CYS A 16 -42.15 22.18 -14.16
CA CYS A 16 -41.81 22.73 -12.85
C CYS A 16 -40.87 21.77 -12.12
N ILE A 17 -39.68 22.24 -11.74
CA ILE A 17 -38.79 21.50 -10.82
C ILE A 17 -39.50 21.40 -9.47
N THR A 18 -39.96 20.20 -9.12
CA THR A 18 -40.52 19.91 -7.81
C THR A 18 -39.63 18.88 -7.11
N PHE A 19 -39.24 19.16 -5.87
CA PHE A 19 -38.59 18.18 -5.00
C PHE A 19 -39.62 17.19 -4.47
N VAL A 20 -40.08 16.26 -5.31
CA VAL A 20 -40.98 15.18 -4.89
C VAL A 20 -40.13 13.93 -4.62
N HIS A 21 -40.14 13.47 -3.38
CA HIS A 21 -39.30 12.37 -2.90
C HIS A 21 -39.56 11.04 -3.65
N ARG A 22 -40.74 10.80 -4.23
CA ARG A 22 -41.02 9.55 -4.96
C ARG A 22 -42.09 9.72 -6.06
N LYS A 23 -41.69 9.80 -7.33
CA LYS A 23 -42.38 9.17 -8.49
C LYS A 23 -41.59 9.30 -9.81
N ARG A 24 -41.35 8.13 -10.42
CA ARG A 24 -41.00 7.76 -11.82
C ARG A 24 -40.19 8.74 -12.71
N ARG A 25 -38.99 8.25 -13.11
CA ARG A 25 -38.21 8.51 -14.34
C ARG A 25 -38.45 9.87 -15.02
N TYR A 26 -38.01 10.96 -14.41
CA TYR A 26 -37.63 12.15 -15.17
C TYR A 26 -36.13 12.04 -15.49
N ARG A 27 -35.78 12.09 -16.78
CA ARG A 27 -34.38 12.25 -17.23
C ARG A 27 -33.77 13.38 -16.41
N ARG A 28 -32.60 13.15 -15.81
CA ARG A 28 -31.87 14.22 -15.11
C ARG A 28 -31.63 15.35 -16.12
N TYR A 29 -32.38 16.44 -16.01
CA TYR A 29 -32.25 17.59 -16.91
C TYR A 29 -30.90 18.31 -16.74
N PHE A 30 -30.24 18.10 -15.60
CA PHE A 30 -28.94 18.67 -15.26
C PHE A 30 -27.94 17.56 -14.92
N LYS A 31 -26.72 17.69 -15.45
CA LYS A 31 -25.62 16.74 -15.22
C LYS A 31 -25.02 16.92 -13.83
N THR A 32 -24.91 18.17 -13.38
CA THR A 32 -24.47 18.52 -12.02
C THR A 32 -25.55 19.31 -11.29
N ARG A 33 -25.45 19.35 -9.96
CA ARG A 33 -26.38 20.12 -9.12
C ARG A 33 -26.15 21.62 -9.27
N ILE A 34 -24.90 22.04 -9.52
CA ILE A 34 -24.52 23.41 -9.87
C ILE A 34 -25.25 23.87 -11.13
N ASP A 35 -25.34 23.04 -12.17
CA ASP A 35 -26.07 23.40 -13.40
C ASP A 35 -27.55 23.68 -13.11
N ALA A 36 -28.16 22.93 -12.19
CA ALA A 36 -29.54 23.14 -11.77
C ALA A 36 -29.73 24.46 -10.99
N ILE A 37 -28.79 24.79 -10.10
CA ILE A 37 -28.81 26.04 -9.33
C ILE A 37 -28.55 27.23 -10.23
N LYS A 38 -27.60 27.13 -11.17
CA LYS A 38 -27.32 28.16 -12.17
C LYS A 38 -28.56 28.44 -13.01
N PHE A 39 -29.25 27.40 -13.49
CA PHE A 39 -30.51 27.54 -14.22
C PHE A 39 -31.61 28.19 -13.37
N GLN A 40 -31.75 27.78 -12.11
CA GLN A 40 -32.71 28.38 -11.17
C GLN A 40 -32.42 29.88 -10.96
N ASN A 41 -31.15 30.25 -10.85
CA ASN A 41 -30.68 31.61 -10.68
C ASN A 41 -30.91 32.47 -11.94
N GLU A 42 -30.63 31.93 -13.12
CA GLU A 42 -30.96 32.56 -14.42
C GLU A 42 -32.46 32.83 -14.54
N LYS A 43 -33.32 31.89 -14.12
CA LYS A 43 -34.77 32.10 -14.11
C LYS A 43 -35.25 33.11 -13.08
N ARG A 44 -34.68 33.14 -11.88
CA ARG A 44 -35.01 34.16 -10.86
C ARG A 44 -34.68 35.57 -11.37
N LEU A 45 -33.58 35.73 -12.10
CA LEU A 45 -33.20 36.98 -12.76
C LEU A 45 -34.19 37.36 -13.89
N GLU A 46 -34.56 36.40 -14.75
CA GLU A 46 -35.59 36.62 -15.79
C GLU A 46 -36.94 37.09 -15.20
N PHE A 47 -37.30 36.61 -14.00
CA PHE A 47 -38.52 37.00 -13.29
C PHE A 47 -38.37 38.26 -12.42
N GLY A 48 -37.21 38.92 -12.43
CA GLY A 48 -36.99 40.19 -11.71
C GLY A 48 -36.87 40.06 -10.19
N VAL A 49 -36.67 38.86 -9.65
CA VAL A 49 -36.42 38.63 -8.21
C VAL A 49 -34.96 38.98 -7.94
N LYS A 50 -34.72 40.14 -7.33
CA LYS A 50 -33.38 40.71 -7.15
C LYS A 50 -32.88 40.50 -5.73
N ASP A 51 -32.05 39.48 -5.53
CA ASP A 51 -31.03 39.45 -4.46
C ASP A 51 -29.79 38.70 -4.97
N PRO A 52 -28.90 39.37 -5.74
CA PRO A 52 -27.76 38.73 -6.38
C PRO A 52 -26.79 38.09 -5.36
N THR A 53 -26.64 38.71 -4.18
CA THR A 53 -25.78 38.24 -3.09
C THR A 53 -26.24 36.90 -2.52
N VAL A 54 -27.55 36.68 -2.39
CA VAL A 54 -28.11 35.41 -1.89
C VAL A 54 -27.87 34.30 -2.90
N MET A 55 -28.01 34.59 -4.19
CA MET A 55 -27.79 33.61 -5.26
C MET A 55 -26.31 33.20 -5.40
N GLU A 56 -25.40 34.16 -5.28
CA GLU A 56 -23.96 33.92 -5.30
C GLU A 56 -23.53 33.09 -4.08
N ASN A 57 -24.03 33.44 -2.90
CA ASN A 57 -23.75 32.69 -1.67
C ASN A 57 -24.25 31.24 -1.77
N GLU A 58 -25.49 31.01 -2.27
CA GLU A 58 -26.02 29.66 -2.50
C GLU A 58 -25.09 28.86 -3.43
N ALA A 59 -24.69 29.42 -4.57
CA ALA A 59 -23.78 28.77 -5.51
C ALA A 59 -22.41 28.45 -4.85
N ILE A 60 -21.84 29.37 -4.09
CA ILE A 60 -20.56 29.20 -3.39
C ILE A 60 -20.67 28.07 -2.36
N PHE A 61 -21.67 28.07 -1.48
CA PHE A 61 -21.84 27.01 -0.46
C PHE A 61 -22.04 25.63 -1.07
N HIS A 62 -22.68 25.55 -2.24
CA HIS A 62 -22.84 24.30 -2.96
C HIS A 62 -21.52 23.81 -3.56
N VAL A 63 -20.74 24.68 -4.20
CA VAL A 63 -19.40 24.33 -4.69
C VAL A 63 -18.50 23.86 -3.54
N LEU A 64 -18.53 24.56 -2.40
CA LEU A 64 -17.77 24.18 -1.21
C LEU A 64 -18.21 22.82 -0.66
N SER A 65 -19.51 22.52 -0.68
CA SER A 65 -20.04 21.21 -0.28
C SER A 65 -19.56 20.09 -1.23
N GLU A 66 -19.58 20.30 -2.55
CA GLU A 66 -19.08 19.32 -3.52
C GLU A 66 -17.57 19.08 -3.39
N ILE A 67 -16.80 20.14 -3.10
CA ILE A 67 -15.36 20.02 -2.84
C ILE A 67 -15.13 19.19 -1.56
N LYS A 68 -15.90 19.46 -0.50
CA LYS A 68 -15.82 18.71 0.76
C LYS A 68 -16.11 17.22 0.53
N GLU A 69 -17.18 16.87 -0.17
CA GLU A 69 -17.52 15.47 -0.48
C GLU A 69 -16.40 14.77 -1.26
N LYS A 70 -15.79 15.46 -2.24
CA LYS A 70 -14.65 14.91 -3.01
C LYS A 70 -13.42 14.72 -2.13
N LEU A 71 -13.13 15.65 -1.23
CA LEU A 71 -12.01 15.54 -0.29
C LEU A 71 -12.20 14.37 0.68
N GLU A 72 -13.41 14.20 1.23
CA GLU A 72 -13.75 13.05 2.09
C GLU A 72 -13.60 11.73 1.33
N SER A 73 -14.03 11.68 0.07
CA SER A 73 -13.84 10.50 -0.79
C SER A 73 -12.37 10.19 -1.05
N ILE A 74 -11.54 11.21 -1.30
CA ILE A 74 -10.09 11.04 -1.49
C ILE A 74 -9.45 10.55 -0.19
N ALA A 75 -9.78 11.15 0.95
CA ALA A 75 -9.27 10.74 2.25
C ALA A 75 -9.63 9.27 2.59
N GLY A 76 -10.84 8.83 2.24
CA GLY A 76 -11.24 7.43 2.36
C GLY A 76 -10.45 6.49 1.44
N ARG A 77 -10.11 6.93 0.23
CA ARG A 77 -9.29 6.14 -0.70
C ARG A 77 -7.83 6.06 -0.27
N THR A 78 -7.27 7.15 0.26
CA THR A 78 -5.88 7.17 0.76
C THR A 78 -5.72 6.28 1.98
N SER A 79 -6.67 6.30 2.92
CA SER A 79 -6.62 5.41 4.09
C SER A 79 -6.72 3.93 3.71
N ALA A 80 -7.57 3.59 2.73
CA ALA A 80 -7.64 2.23 2.19
C ALA A 80 -6.33 1.80 1.51
N LEU A 81 -5.68 2.72 0.77
CA LEU A 81 -4.38 2.46 0.15
C LEU A 81 -3.29 2.26 1.19
N GLU A 82 -3.22 3.12 2.22
CA GLU A 82 -2.26 2.98 3.33
C GLU A 82 -2.42 1.64 4.03
N TYR A 83 -3.65 1.21 4.29
CA TYR A 83 -3.93 -0.10 4.87
C TYR A 83 -3.42 -1.25 3.99
N SER A 84 -3.71 -1.18 2.68
CA SER A 84 -3.23 -2.20 1.73
C SER A 84 -1.70 -2.24 1.62
N PHE A 85 -1.05 -1.08 1.70
CA PHE A 85 0.40 -0.98 1.63
C PHE A 85 1.06 -1.60 2.88
N ARG A 86 0.53 -1.33 4.07
CA ARG A 86 0.99 -1.97 5.31
C ARG A 86 0.87 -3.48 5.26
N GLN A 87 -0.25 -4.01 4.76
CA GLN A 87 -0.41 -5.46 4.58
C GLN A 87 0.63 -6.02 3.59
N GLN A 88 0.89 -5.32 2.49
CA GLN A 88 1.91 -5.73 1.53
C GLN A 88 3.32 -5.70 2.13
N GLU A 89 3.66 -4.71 2.95
CA GLU A 89 4.93 -4.65 3.68
C GLU A 89 5.09 -5.83 4.65
N GLU A 90 4.05 -6.17 5.42
CA GLU A 90 4.07 -7.33 6.31
C GLU A 90 4.29 -8.64 5.54
N ILE A 91 3.59 -8.80 4.41
CA ILE A 91 3.74 -9.95 3.52
C ILE A 91 5.16 -9.99 2.94
N LEU A 92 5.70 -8.87 2.46
CA LEU A 92 7.07 -8.78 1.95
C LEU A 92 8.12 -9.04 3.04
N GLY A 93 7.85 -8.62 4.28
CA GLY A 93 8.65 -8.96 5.45
C GLY A 93 8.73 -10.47 5.66
N SER A 94 7.59 -11.16 5.55
CA SER A 94 7.51 -12.62 5.65
C SER A 94 8.13 -13.36 4.44
N MET A 95 8.05 -12.76 3.24
CA MET A 95 8.59 -13.31 2.00
C MET A 95 10.08 -13.01 1.81
N ARG A 96 10.68 -12.19 2.67
CA ARG A 96 12.09 -11.85 2.58
C ARG A 96 12.89 -13.13 2.78
N ARG A 97 13.37 -13.69 1.65
CA ARG A 97 14.19 -14.90 1.64
C ARG A 97 15.30 -14.73 2.67
N PRO A 98 15.63 -15.76 3.47
CA PRO A 98 16.78 -15.67 4.34
C PRO A 98 17.99 -15.26 3.50
N PRO A 99 18.88 -14.39 4.02
CA PRO A 99 20.06 -13.96 3.29
C PRO A 99 20.80 -15.20 2.81
N LYS A 100 21.26 -15.17 1.54
CA LYS A 100 21.98 -16.30 0.94
C LYS A 100 23.08 -16.73 1.92
N PRO A 101 23.07 -17.98 2.40
CA PRO A 101 24.04 -18.41 3.40
C PRO A 101 25.43 -18.19 2.82
N ARG A 102 26.26 -17.44 3.56
CA ARG A 102 27.66 -17.28 3.21
C ARG A 102 28.34 -18.61 3.47
N ILE A 103 28.68 -19.31 2.40
CA ILE A 103 29.33 -20.62 2.43
C ILE A 103 30.72 -20.51 1.81
N LEU A 104 31.68 -21.21 2.38
CA LEU A 104 33.06 -21.29 1.90
C LEU A 104 33.43 -22.72 1.58
N LYS A 105 34.29 -22.90 0.58
CA LYS A 105 34.91 -24.21 0.33
C LYS A 105 35.87 -24.53 1.46
N VAL A 106 36.11 -25.83 1.71
CA VAL A 106 37.10 -26.28 2.72
C VAL A 106 38.50 -25.68 2.46
N SER A 107 38.89 -25.49 1.20
CA SER A 107 40.17 -24.86 0.84
C SER A 107 40.25 -23.38 1.23
N GLU A 108 39.14 -22.65 1.14
CA GLU A 108 39.04 -21.25 1.53
C GLU A 108 38.96 -21.11 3.05
N ALA A 109 38.15 -21.95 3.70
CA ALA A 109 38.04 -22.02 5.16
C ALA A 109 39.40 -22.34 5.82
N ALA A 110 40.16 -23.27 5.24
CA ALA A 110 41.50 -23.63 5.71
C ALA A 110 42.46 -22.43 5.72
N LYS A 111 42.40 -21.57 4.69
CA LYS A 111 43.22 -20.35 4.62
C LYS A 111 42.86 -19.35 5.71
N ILE A 112 41.57 -19.16 5.96
CA ILE A 112 41.07 -18.22 6.98
C ILE A 112 41.44 -18.70 8.38
N LEU A 113 41.22 -19.98 8.68
CA LEU A 113 41.55 -20.59 9.97
C LEU A 113 43.06 -20.82 10.17
N ARG A 114 43.88 -20.57 9.14
CA ARG A 114 45.34 -20.82 9.13
C ARG A 114 45.72 -22.26 9.51
N VAL A 115 44.92 -23.23 9.07
CA VAL A 115 45.15 -24.67 9.31
C VAL A 115 45.18 -25.46 8.01
N SER A 116 45.77 -26.65 8.04
CA SER A 116 45.78 -27.53 6.88
C SER A 116 44.37 -28.00 6.53
N SER A 117 44.09 -28.20 5.24
CA SER A 117 42.78 -28.70 4.78
C SER A 117 42.42 -30.06 5.40
N ARG A 118 43.42 -30.90 5.71
CA ARG A 118 43.22 -32.17 6.43
C ARG A 118 42.68 -31.95 7.84
N LYS A 119 43.23 -30.97 8.58
CA LYS A 119 42.75 -30.62 9.93
C LYS A 119 41.31 -30.08 9.86
N VAL A 120 40.93 -29.37 8.79
CA VAL A 120 39.53 -28.96 8.59
C VAL A 120 38.59 -30.14 8.32
N TYR A 121 39.00 -31.13 7.52
CA TYR A 121 38.22 -32.37 7.37
C TYR A 121 38.07 -33.13 8.69
N TYR A 122 39.11 -33.17 9.52
CA TYR A 122 39.04 -33.74 10.86
C TYR A 122 38.03 -32.99 11.75
N LEU A 123 38.01 -31.65 11.70
CA LEU A 123 37.03 -30.83 12.43
C LEU A 123 35.59 -31.10 11.96
N LEU A 124 35.40 -31.35 10.66
CA LEU A 124 34.10 -31.75 10.11
C LEU A 124 33.68 -33.15 10.59
N GLU A 125 34.60 -34.10 10.74
CA GLU A 125 34.32 -35.42 11.31
C GLU A 125 33.97 -35.33 12.81
N LYS A 126 34.66 -34.46 13.54
CA LYS A 126 34.39 -34.16 14.95
C LYS A 126 33.14 -33.29 15.18
N LYS A 127 32.36 -33.00 14.12
CA LYS A 127 31.13 -32.19 14.16
C LYS A 127 31.31 -30.79 14.74
N VAL A 128 32.52 -30.24 14.70
CA VAL A 128 32.80 -28.84 15.07
C VAL A 128 32.14 -27.91 14.04
N PHE A 129 32.16 -28.31 12.77
CA PHE A 129 31.52 -27.60 11.67
C PHE A 129 30.43 -28.46 11.03
N THR A 130 29.38 -27.83 10.51
CA THR A 130 28.35 -28.52 9.74
C THR A 130 28.77 -28.68 8.28
N ARG A 131 28.64 -29.91 7.75
CA ARG A 131 28.88 -30.18 6.32
C ARG A 131 27.70 -29.66 5.50
N TYR A 132 27.96 -28.73 4.60
CA TYR A 132 26.97 -28.23 3.64
C TYR A 132 27.29 -28.77 2.25
N TYR A 133 26.34 -29.44 1.64
CA TYR A 133 26.47 -30.01 0.29
C TYR A 133 25.61 -29.22 -0.70
N LEU A 134 26.20 -28.83 -1.82
CA LEU A 134 25.45 -28.34 -2.98
C LEU A 134 25.22 -29.51 -3.94
N PRO A 135 23.97 -29.73 -4.42
CA PRO A 135 23.58 -30.93 -5.17
C PRO A 135 24.34 -31.11 -6.50
N HIS A 136 25.00 -30.07 -7.01
CA HIS A 136 25.70 -30.09 -8.30
C HIS A 136 27.23 -30.05 -8.18
N THR A 137 27.78 -30.20 -6.97
CA THR A 137 29.23 -30.14 -6.74
C THR A 137 29.68 -31.21 -5.76
N SER A 138 30.79 -31.88 -6.05
CA SER A 138 31.46 -32.80 -5.12
C SER A 138 32.19 -32.10 -3.97
N THR A 139 32.26 -30.77 -3.98
CA THR A 139 32.97 -29.98 -2.97
C THR A 139 32.13 -29.82 -1.70
N THR A 140 32.75 -30.08 -0.56
CA THR A 140 32.20 -29.80 0.77
C THR A 140 32.31 -28.31 1.11
N PHE A 141 31.22 -27.73 1.62
CA PHE A 141 31.18 -26.35 2.08
C PHE A 141 30.95 -26.25 3.59
N ILE A 142 31.37 -25.13 4.16
CA ILE A 142 31.20 -24.77 5.57
C ILE A 142 30.53 -23.38 5.62
N ARG A 143 29.66 -23.15 6.60
CA ARG A 143 29.04 -21.83 6.82
C ARG A 143 30.04 -20.86 7.43
N VAL A 144 30.06 -19.63 6.93
CA VAL A 144 30.95 -18.56 7.42
C VAL A 144 30.69 -18.25 8.89
N ASP A 145 29.41 -18.19 9.29
CA ASP A 145 29.02 -17.89 10.67
C ASP A 145 29.59 -18.87 11.70
N GLU A 146 29.82 -20.14 11.31
CA GLU A 146 30.43 -21.13 12.19
C GLU A 146 31.95 -20.93 12.30
N ILE A 147 32.59 -20.45 11.24
CA ILE A 147 34.02 -20.15 11.21
C ILE A 147 34.32 -18.90 12.04
N GLU A 148 33.49 -17.86 11.92
CA GLU A 148 33.61 -16.62 12.69
C GLU A 148 33.49 -16.91 14.20
N LYS A 149 32.51 -17.71 14.61
CA LYS A 149 32.38 -18.15 16.02
C LYS A 149 33.63 -18.83 16.56
N VAL A 150 34.25 -19.72 15.78
CA VAL A 150 35.48 -20.42 16.20
C VAL A 150 36.68 -19.48 16.27
N LEU A 151 36.71 -18.41 15.48
CA LEU A 151 37.74 -17.37 15.58
C LEU A 151 37.55 -16.50 16.82
N ASP A 152 36.29 -16.18 17.15
CA ASP A 152 35.93 -15.36 18.31
C ASP A 152 36.13 -16.12 19.63
N ASP A 153 35.79 -17.41 19.67
CA ASP A 153 35.87 -18.30 20.84
C ASP A 153 37.31 -18.82 21.11
N GLY A 154 38.37 -18.09 20.71
CA GLY A 154 39.75 -18.42 21.08
C GLY A 154 40.48 -19.43 20.19
N GLY A 155 39.84 -19.89 19.10
CA GLY A 155 40.48 -20.63 18.02
C GLY A 155 40.15 -22.13 17.95
N VAL A 156 40.79 -22.81 16.99
CA VAL A 156 40.46 -24.18 16.58
C VAL A 156 40.68 -25.23 17.68
N GLU A 157 41.63 -24.98 18.59
CA GLU A 157 42.00 -25.94 19.65
C GLU A 157 41.03 -25.90 20.83
N GLU A 158 40.52 -24.72 21.19
CA GLU A 158 39.46 -24.58 22.19
C GLU A 158 38.13 -25.15 21.68
N ALA A 159 37.81 -24.93 20.39
CA ALA A 159 36.64 -25.53 19.76
C ALA A 159 36.67 -27.08 19.74
N LEU A 160 37.86 -27.69 19.69
CA LEU A 160 38.04 -29.13 19.82
C LEU A 160 37.85 -29.61 21.26
N LEU A 161 38.39 -28.88 22.24
CA LEU A 161 38.25 -29.20 23.67
C LEU A 161 36.81 -29.05 24.18
N GLY A 162 36.07 -28.06 23.68
CA GLY A 162 34.66 -27.83 24.04
C GLY A 162 33.72 -28.95 23.56
N ASN A 163 34.01 -29.56 22.40
CA ASN A 163 33.22 -30.68 21.86
C ASN A 163 33.58 -32.04 22.47
N LEU A 164 34.76 -32.20 23.04
CA LEU A 164 35.15 -33.40 23.80
C LEU A 164 34.49 -33.46 25.20
N LYS A 165 34.00 -32.33 25.71
CA LYS A 165 33.32 -32.23 27.01
C LYS A 165 31.79 -32.42 26.91
N ARG A 166 31.24 -32.63 25.71
CA ARG A 166 29.85 -32.98 25.45
C ARG A 166 29.74 -34.44 25.04
#